data_AF-A0A7V0R5V3-F1
#
_entry.id   AF-A0A7V0R5V3-F1
#
_cell.length_a   1.000
_cell.length_b   1.000
_cell.length_c   1.000
_cell.angle_alpha   90.00
_cell.angle_beta   90.00
_cell.angle_gamma   90.00
#
_symmetry.space_group_name_H-M   'P 1'
#
loop_
_entity.id
_entity.type
_entity.pdbx_description
1 polymer ?
#
loop_
_entity_poly.entity_id
_entity_poly.type
_entity_poly.pdbx_seq_one_letter_code
_entity_poly.pdbx_strand_id
1 'polypeptide(L)'
;MNRSFNKANGMIEEDPDNRKRIFLVLIAASIILISYLHYSTNPGIRDLHNVFAELYYIPLLMSAFTFGLRGAVIVYISISLIYFPHVIMNWTNATPFVANQLLHGLFSGTFAFLAGYLVDREKRNREQAEKDRYLAGLGQASAAIVHDLKNPLISISGFARRLNQGKGDVDTASEAIIKSAEDMEKIVHDVLDFSKPHNMDFRETGITDVINEVLE
;
A
#
# COMPACT_ATOMS: atom_id res chain seq x y z
N MET A 1 -39.30 6.06 20.83
CA MET A 1 -38.67 7.38 20.93
C MET A 1 -37.24 7.23 20.47
N ASN A 2 -37.05 7.21 19.15
CA ASN A 2 -35.86 6.70 18.48
C ASN A 2 -35.67 7.52 17.19
N ARG A 3 -34.41 7.79 16.80
CA ARG A 3 -33.91 8.69 15.72
C ARG A 3 -33.37 10.05 16.20
N SER A 4 -32.17 10.08 16.77
CA SER A 4 -31.32 11.29 16.67
C SER A 4 -29.83 11.12 16.98
N PHE A 5 -29.26 9.91 16.98
CA PHE A 5 -27.85 9.74 17.40
C PHE A 5 -26.92 8.97 16.46
N ASN A 6 -27.33 8.66 15.22
CA ASN A 6 -26.49 7.88 14.31
C ASN A 6 -26.12 8.64 13.03
N LYS A 7 -25.49 9.82 13.19
CA LYS A 7 -24.95 10.56 12.03
C LYS A 7 -23.53 11.12 12.24
N ALA A 8 -22.82 10.67 13.26
CA ALA A 8 -21.50 11.18 13.59
C ALA A 8 -20.54 10.07 14.01
N ASN A 9 -20.34 9.04 13.17
CA ASN A 9 -19.11 8.24 13.22
C ASN A 9 -18.86 7.34 12.01
N GLY A 10 -19.30 7.75 10.82
CA GLY A 10 -18.78 7.20 9.57
C GLY A 10 -17.52 7.96 9.20
N MET A 11 -16.38 7.65 9.83
CA MET A 11 -15.10 7.93 9.19
C MET A 11 -15.11 7.14 7.90
N ILE A 12 -15.31 7.86 6.81
CA ILE A 12 -15.46 7.34 5.46
C ILE A 12 -14.18 6.56 5.16
N GLU A 13 -14.28 5.23 5.14
CA GLU A 13 -13.32 4.38 4.46
C GLU A 13 -13.50 4.70 2.97
N GLU A 14 -12.88 5.79 2.53
CA GLU A 14 -13.03 6.29 1.17
C GLU A 14 -12.48 5.24 0.20
N ASP A 15 -13.36 4.78 -0.70
CA ASP A 15 -12.98 4.01 -1.88
C ASP A 15 -11.68 4.61 -2.48
N PRO A 16 -10.61 3.81 -2.65
CA PRO A 16 -9.32 4.28 -3.14
C PRO A 16 -9.41 5.08 -4.46
N ASP A 17 -10.44 4.84 -5.28
CA ASP A 17 -10.70 5.63 -6.48
C ASP A 17 -11.38 6.98 -6.19
N ASN A 18 -12.25 7.06 -5.19
CA ASN A 18 -12.83 8.33 -4.74
C ASN A 18 -11.76 9.25 -4.12
N ARG A 19 -10.86 8.69 -3.31
CA ARG A 19 -9.73 9.42 -2.75
C ARG A 19 -8.87 10.04 -3.84
N LYS A 20 -8.47 9.27 -4.86
CA LYS A 20 -7.67 9.79 -5.99
C LYS A 20 -8.37 10.94 -6.72
N ARG A 21 -9.69 10.88 -6.90
CA ARG A 21 -10.48 11.95 -7.53
C ARG A 21 -10.45 13.23 -6.69
N ILE A 22 -10.61 13.13 -5.37
CA ILE A 22 -10.52 14.27 -4.46
C ILE A 22 -9.14 14.93 -4.57
N PHE A 23 -8.07 14.13 -4.50
CA PHE A 23 -6.71 14.66 -4.66
C PHE A 23 -6.48 15.31 -6.03
N LEU A 24 -7.04 14.75 -7.11
CA LEU A 24 -6.97 15.38 -8.44
C LEU A 24 -7.64 16.75 -8.44
N VAL A 25 -8.83 16.87 -7.85
CA VAL A 25 -9.53 18.16 -7.70
C VAL A 25 -8.72 19.14 -6.87
N LEU A 26 -8.12 18.71 -5.76
CA LEU A 26 -7.28 19.55 -4.92
C LEU A 26 -6.03 20.04 -5.66
N ILE A 27 -5.36 19.16 -6.42
CA ILE A 27 -4.21 19.53 -7.26
C ILE A 27 -4.64 20.57 -8.28
N ALA A 28 -5.71 20.33 -9.05
CA ALA A 28 -6.21 21.26 -10.05
C ALA A 28 -6.60 22.62 -9.43
N ALA A 29 -7.31 22.61 -8.30
CA ALA A 29 -7.71 23.81 -7.58
C ALA A 29 -6.50 24.61 -7.08
N SER A 30 -5.48 23.93 -6.54
CA SER A 30 -4.25 24.59 -6.09
C SER A 30 -3.46 25.21 -7.25
N ILE A 31 -3.36 24.52 -8.39
CA ILE A 31 -2.71 25.07 -9.60
C ILE A 31 -3.45 26.34 -10.05
N ILE A 32 -4.78 26.28 -10.20
CA ILE A 32 -5.58 27.43 -10.64
C ILE A 32 -5.45 28.60 -9.67
N LEU A 33 -5.54 28.35 -8.37
CA LEU A 33 -5.43 29.38 -7.34
C LEU A 33 -4.05 30.05 -7.36
N ILE A 34 -2.97 29.26 -7.39
CA ILE A 34 -1.60 29.77 -7.41
C ILE A 34 -1.35 30.52 -8.73
N SER A 35 -1.80 30.01 -9.87
CA SER A 35 -1.72 30.70 -11.16
C SER A 35 -2.45 32.04 -11.14
N TYR A 36 -3.65 32.10 -10.58
CA TYR A 36 -4.39 33.35 -10.45
C TYR A 36 -3.64 34.39 -9.59
N LEU A 37 -3.16 33.98 -8.40
CA LEU A 37 -2.39 34.86 -7.51
C LEU A 37 -1.10 35.35 -8.18
N HIS A 38 -0.43 34.46 -8.89
CA HIS A 38 0.81 34.76 -9.60
C HIS A 38 0.61 35.81 -10.70
N TYR A 39 -0.43 35.64 -11.54
CA TYR A 39 -0.76 36.57 -12.64
C TYR A 39 -1.37 37.89 -12.14
N SER A 40 -2.06 37.88 -11.00
CA SER A 40 -2.67 39.08 -10.42
C SER A 40 -1.65 39.99 -9.70
N THR A 41 -0.42 39.53 -9.49
CA THR A 41 0.59 40.28 -8.76
C THR A 41 1.27 41.31 -9.66
N ASN A 42 1.27 42.57 -9.22
CA ASN A 42 1.93 43.66 -9.94
C ASN A 42 3.44 43.37 -10.07
N PRO A 43 4.03 43.39 -11.29
CA PRO A 43 5.46 43.14 -11.53
C PRO A 43 6.43 44.06 -10.75
N GLY A 44 5.94 45.15 -10.17
CA GLY A 44 6.71 46.07 -9.33
C GLY A 44 7.10 45.52 -7.95
N ILE A 45 6.38 44.51 -7.42
CA ILE A 45 6.68 43.88 -6.12
C ILE A 45 7.28 42.50 -6.37
N ARG A 46 8.57 42.49 -6.73
CA ARG A 46 9.30 41.30 -7.21
C ARG A 46 9.33 40.13 -6.21
N ASP A 47 9.36 40.44 -4.92
CA ASP A 47 9.47 39.42 -3.88
C ASP A 47 8.20 38.57 -3.78
N LEU A 48 7.02 39.19 -3.93
CA LEU A 48 5.74 38.49 -3.83
C LEU A 48 5.52 37.53 -5.00
N HIS A 49 5.96 37.93 -6.19
CA HIS A 49 5.90 37.11 -7.39
C HIS A 49 6.73 35.82 -7.26
N ASN A 50 7.92 35.91 -6.66
CA ASN A 50 8.80 34.77 -6.42
C ASN A 50 8.22 33.80 -5.37
N VAL A 51 7.59 34.32 -4.31
CA VAL A 51 6.94 33.48 -3.29
C VAL A 51 5.82 32.63 -3.89
N PHE A 52 5.01 33.19 -4.80
CA PHE A 52 3.96 32.42 -5.46
C PHE A 52 4.50 31.33 -6.39
N ALA A 53 5.68 31.54 -7.00
CA ALA A 53 6.34 30.50 -7.77
C ALA A 53 6.71 29.30 -6.87
N GLU A 54 7.18 29.56 -5.65
CA GLU A 54 7.50 28.52 -4.67
C GLU A 54 6.26 27.75 -4.17
N LEU A 55 5.05 28.30 -4.28
CA LEU A 55 3.84 27.56 -3.91
C LEU A 55 3.52 26.42 -4.88
N TYR A 56 4.03 26.43 -6.11
CA TYR A 56 3.82 25.31 -7.06
C TYR A 56 4.45 23.99 -6.61
N TYR A 57 5.34 24.02 -5.62
CA TYR A 57 5.86 22.81 -4.98
C TYR A 57 4.75 22.00 -4.29
N ILE A 58 3.67 22.65 -3.84
CA ILE A 58 2.54 21.98 -3.19
C ILE A 58 1.81 21.02 -4.15
N PRO A 59 1.24 21.47 -5.30
CA PRO A 59 0.62 20.55 -6.25
C PRO A 59 1.59 19.50 -6.78
N LEU A 60 2.88 19.85 -6.97
CA LEU A 60 3.91 18.89 -7.39
C LEU A 60 4.07 17.76 -6.37
N LEU A 61 4.26 18.11 -5.10
CA LEU A 61 4.42 17.15 -4.03
C LEU A 61 3.16 16.30 -3.83
N MET A 62 1.99 16.92 -3.87
CA MET A 62 0.70 16.23 -3.79
C MET A 62 0.55 15.20 -4.92
N SER A 63 0.87 15.59 -6.15
CA SER A 63 0.80 14.68 -7.30
C SER A 63 1.81 13.53 -7.22
N ALA A 64 3.00 13.77 -6.67
CA ALA A 64 4.00 12.75 -6.41
C ALA A 64 3.50 11.72 -5.38
N PHE A 65 2.90 12.18 -4.27
CA PHE A 65 2.39 11.29 -3.24
C PHE A 65 1.21 10.42 -3.69
N THR A 66 0.37 10.91 -4.60
CA THR A 66 -0.85 10.20 -5.00
C THR A 66 -0.66 9.37 -6.26
N PHE A 67 0.15 9.85 -7.21
CA PHE A 67 0.30 9.27 -8.54
C PHE A 67 1.75 8.89 -8.87
N GLY A 68 2.67 9.02 -7.92
CA GLY A 68 4.08 8.65 -8.09
C GLY A 68 4.81 9.55 -9.08
N LEU A 69 5.86 9.00 -9.70
CA LEU A 69 6.70 9.73 -10.65
C LEU A 69 5.92 10.21 -11.87
N ARG A 70 4.97 9.41 -12.37
CA ARG A 70 4.20 9.74 -13.56
C ARG A 70 3.34 10.99 -13.35
N GLY A 71 2.63 11.07 -12.23
CA GLY A 71 1.81 12.24 -11.93
C GLY A 71 2.64 13.49 -11.67
N ALA A 72 3.75 13.37 -10.93
CA ALA A 72 4.66 14.48 -10.68
C ALA A 72 5.20 15.10 -11.97
N VAL A 73 5.63 14.27 -12.93
CA VAL A 73 6.12 14.73 -14.23
C VAL A 73 5.02 15.38 -15.06
N ILE A 74 3.81 14.79 -15.11
CA ILE A 74 2.68 15.36 -15.86
C ILE A 74 2.32 16.74 -15.30
N VAL A 75 2.17 16.86 -13.98
CA VAL A 75 1.81 18.13 -13.32
C VAL A 75 2.90 19.18 -13.51
N TYR A 76 4.18 18.80 -13.42
CA TYR A 76 5.29 19.70 -13.70
C TYR A 76 5.25 20.25 -15.14
N ILE A 77 5.01 19.39 -16.13
CA ILE A 77 4.87 19.81 -17.54
C ILE A 77 3.66 20.74 -17.70
N SER A 78 2.53 20.42 -17.08
CA SER A 78 1.32 21.27 -17.13
C SER A 78 1.57 22.65 -16.53
N ILE A 79 2.17 22.73 -15.34
CA ILE A 79 2.52 24.00 -14.69
C ILE A 79 3.51 24.78 -15.57
N SER A 80 4.54 24.12 -16.10
CA SER A 80 5.53 24.74 -16.98
C SER A 80 4.87 25.33 -18.24
N LEU A 81 3.91 24.62 -18.83
CA LEU A 81 3.18 25.08 -20.02
C LEU A 81 2.27 26.27 -19.73
N ILE A 82 1.60 26.30 -18.57
CA ILE A 82 0.76 27.44 -18.12
C ILE A 82 1.63 28.66 -17.82
N TYR A 83 2.84 28.44 -17.30
CA TYR A 83 3.75 29.49 -16.89
C TYR A 83 4.47 30.15 -18.09
N PHE A 84 4.83 29.36 -19.10
CA PHE A 84 5.70 29.80 -20.19
C PHE A 84 5.20 31.03 -20.98
N PRO A 85 3.90 31.16 -21.33
CA PRO A 85 3.38 32.35 -22.02
C PRO A 85 3.53 33.65 -21.21
N HIS A 86 3.41 33.57 -19.87
CA HIS A 86 3.56 34.73 -18.98
C HIS A 86 4.99 35.32 -19.05
N VAL A 87 5.99 34.45 -19.15
CA VAL A 87 7.40 34.83 -19.25
C VAL A 87 7.67 35.60 -20.54
N ILE A 88 7.15 35.10 -21.65
CA ILE A 88 7.35 35.70 -22.98
C ILE A 88 6.64 37.05 -23.07
N MET A 89 5.40 37.14 -22.58
CA MET A 89 4.58 38.35 -22.73
C MET A 89 5.12 39.53 -21.92
N ASN A 90 5.67 39.26 -20.74
CA ASN A 90 5.93 40.33 -19.79
C ASN A 90 7.38 40.82 -19.74
N TRP A 91 8.43 39.99 -19.94
CA TRP A 91 9.81 40.45 -19.68
C TRP A 91 10.90 39.66 -20.44
N THR A 92 11.23 40.07 -21.66
CA THR A 92 12.28 39.45 -22.50
C THR A 92 13.66 40.13 -22.47
N ASN A 93 13.86 41.23 -21.73
CA ASN A 93 15.03 42.11 -21.95
C ASN A 93 16.03 42.24 -20.78
N ALA A 94 15.91 41.51 -19.68
CA ALA A 94 16.85 41.58 -18.55
C ALA A 94 17.50 40.22 -18.22
N THR A 95 18.81 40.10 -18.40
CA THR A 95 19.61 38.87 -18.17
C THR A 95 19.45 38.24 -16.77
N PRO A 96 19.39 38.99 -15.65
CA PRO A 96 19.18 38.39 -14.33
C PRO A 96 17.83 37.69 -14.16
N PHE A 97 16.79 38.12 -14.90
CA PHE A 97 15.44 37.56 -14.80
C PHE A 97 15.35 36.17 -15.44
N VAL A 98 15.97 36.02 -16.62
CA VAL A 98 16.01 34.73 -17.33
C VAL A 98 16.73 33.67 -16.49
N ALA A 99 17.85 34.04 -15.83
CA ALA A 99 18.59 33.12 -14.96
C ALA A 99 17.74 32.63 -13.78
N ASN A 100 17.01 33.53 -13.10
CA ASN A 100 16.11 33.17 -12.00
C ASN A 100 15.01 32.20 -12.47
N GLN A 101 14.42 32.46 -13.63
CA GLN A 101 13.36 31.62 -14.17
C GLN A 101 13.83 30.21 -14.53
N LEU A 102 15.01 30.11 -15.15
CA LEU A 102 15.62 28.82 -15.48
C LEU A 102 15.95 28.03 -14.21
N LEU A 103 16.50 28.68 -13.18
CA LEU A 103 16.78 28.04 -11.89
C LEU A 103 15.49 27.52 -11.24
N HIS A 104 14.42 28.31 -11.23
CA HIS A 104 13.16 27.88 -10.64
C HIS A 104 12.55 26.67 -11.37
N GLY A 105 12.55 26.68 -12.71
CA GLY A 105 12.13 25.52 -13.50
C GLY A 105 12.99 24.29 -13.23
N LEU A 106 14.31 24.46 -13.20
CA LEU A 106 15.26 23.39 -12.90
C LEU A 106 15.02 22.79 -11.50
N PHE A 107 14.85 23.62 -10.48
CA PHE A 107 14.61 23.15 -9.10
C PHE A 107 13.25 22.48 -8.97
N SER A 108 12.19 23.04 -9.57
CA SER A 108 10.85 22.44 -9.57
C SER A 108 10.83 21.09 -10.28
N GLY A 109 11.51 20.97 -11.42
CA GLY A 109 11.63 19.72 -12.17
C GLY A 109 12.44 18.67 -11.41
N THR A 110 13.58 19.08 -10.83
CA THR A 110 14.41 18.20 -9.99
C THR A 110 13.61 17.73 -8.77
N PHE A 111 12.89 18.63 -8.11
CA PHE A 111 12.04 18.30 -6.97
C PHE A 111 10.92 17.33 -7.36
N ALA A 112 10.18 17.59 -8.44
CA ALA A 112 9.10 16.71 -8.91
C ALA A 112 9.63 15.30 -9.24
N PHE A 113 10.77 15.22 -9.93
CA PHE A 113 11.42 13.96 -10.23
C PHE A 113 11.85 13.21 -8.96
N LEU A 114 12.56 13.88 -8.04
CA LEU A 114 13.04 13.27 -6.81
C LEU A 114 11.88 12.83 -5.91
N ALA A 115 10.89 13.69 -5.68
CA ALA A 115 9.73 13.36 -4.87
C ALA A 115 8.97 12.17 -5.46
N GLY A 116 8.69 12.19 -6.76
CA GLY A 116 8.01 11.08 -7.45
C GLY A 116 8.81 9.78 -7.40
N TYR A 117 10.12 9.84 -7.64
CA TYR A 117 11.01 8.68 -7.58
C TYR A 117 11.11 8.09 -6.16
N LEU A 118 11.23 8.94 -5.13
CA LEU A 118 11.28 8.51 -3.73
C LEU A 118 9.98 7.82 -3.32
N VAL A 119 8.83 8.39 -3.69
CA VAL A 119 7.51 7.80 -3.37
C VAL A 119 7.36 6.43 -4.04
N ASP A 120 7.69 6.32 -5.34
CA ASP A 120 7.60 5.05 -6.05
C ASP A 120 8.59 4.01 -5.50
N ARG A 121 9.80 4.44 -5.13
CA ARG A 121 10.81 3.56 -4.52
C ARG A 121 10.37 3.06 -3.15
N GLU A 122 9.84 3.95 -2.31
CA GLU A 122 9.33 3.59 -0.99
C GLU A 122 8.18 2.59 -1.10
N LYS A 123 7.24 2.82 -2.03
CA LYS A 123 6.13 1.89 -2.28
C LYS A 123 6.63 0.50 -2.68
N ARG A 124 7.59 0.43 -3.61
CA ARG A 124 8.20 -0.85 -4.04
C ARG A 124 8.93 -1.55 -2.89
N ASN A 125 9.66 -0.81 -2.08
CA ASN A 125 10.37 -1.35 -0.92
C ASN A 125 9.39 -1.95 0.10
N ARG A 126 8.26 -1.28 0.36
CA ARG A 126 7.21 -1.79 1.25
C ARG A 126 6.58 -3.06 0.71
N GLU A 127 6.19 -3.07 -0.56
CA GLU A 127 5.62 -4.26 -1.20
C GLU A 127 6.60 -5.45 -1.17
N GLN A 128 7.89 -5.20 -1.38
CA GLN A 128 8.91 -6.24 -1.28
C GLN A 128 9.10 -6.71 0.17
N ALA A 129 9.17 -5.79 1.14
CA ALA A 129 9.30 -6.14 2.55
C ALA A 129 8.10 -6.94 3.08
N GLU A 130 6.88 -6.63 2.62
CA GLU A 130 5.68 -7.42 2.94
C GLU A 130 5.77 -8.84 2.39
N LYS A 131 6.21 -9.00 1.14
CA LYS A 131 6.46 -10.32 0.53
C LYS A 131 7.54 -11.10 1.28
N ASP A 132 8.64 -10.45 1.62
CA ASP A 132 9.75 -11.09 2.33
C ASP A 132 9.30 -11.54 3.73
N ARG A 133 8.53 -10.71 4.44
CA ARG A 133 7.93 -11.09 5.73
C ARG A 133 6.96 -12.26 5.60
N TYR A 134 6.12 -12.27 4.57
CA TYR A 134 5.20 -13.37 4.28
C TYR A 134 5.97 -14.68 4.03
N LEU A 135 7.00 -14.65 3.18
CA LEU A 135 7.84 -15.81 2.89
C LEU A 135 8.62 -16.30 4.12
N ALA A 136 9.13 -15.39 4.94
CA ALA A 136 9.80 -15.74 6.20
C ALA A 136 8.84 -16.44 7.17
N GLY A 137 7.62 -15.91 7.33
CA GLY A 137 6.57 -16.54 8.14
C GLY A 137 6.19 -17.92 7.62
N LEU A 138 6.03 -18.07 6.30
CA LEU A 138 5.77 -19.36 5.66
C LEU A 138 6.91 -20.37 5.88
N GLY A 139 8.16 -19.91 5.83
CA GLY A 139 9.34 -20.74 6.10
C GLY A 139 9.38 -21.23 7.55
N GLN A 140 9.08 -20.37 8.52
CA GLN A 140 8.97 -20.73 9.93
C GLN A 140 7.82 -21.73 10.17
N ALA A 141 6.65 -21.49 9.58
CA ALA A 141 5.53 -22.41 9.65
C ALA A 141 5.90 -23.77 9.04
N SER A 142 6.54 -23.78 7.86
CA SER A 142 7.00 -25.00 7.18
C SER A 142 7.98 -25.81 8.02
N ALA A 143 8.92 -25.15 8.71
CA ALA A 143 9.85 -25.82 9.62
C ALA A 143 9.13 -26.48 10.82
N ALA A 144 8.12 -25.81 11.39
CA ALA A 144 7.28 -26.37 12.45
C ALA A 144 6.48 -27.58 11.95
N ILE A 145 5.87 -27.47 10.77
CA ILE A 145 5.10 -28.57 10.15
C ILE A 145 5.99 -29.79 9.91
N VAL A 146 7.20 -29.60 9.37
CA VAL A 146 8.15 -30.71 9.17
C VAL A 146 8.51 -31.37 10.50
N HIS A 147 8.71 -30.59 11.56
CA HIS A 147 8.95 -31.13 12.89
C HIS A 147 7.76 -31.96 13.39
N ASP A 148 6.54 -31.45 13.21
CA ASP A 148 5.33 -32.11 13.71
C ASP A 148 4.99 -33.36 12.91
N LEU A 149 5.24 -33.38 11.60
CA LEU A 149 5.12 -34.58 10.76
C LEU A 149 6.19 -35.64 11.07
N LYS A 150 7.39 -35.22 11.50
CA LYS A 150 8.47 -36.14 11.88
C LYS A 150 8.07 -37.03 13.05
N ASN A 151 7.25 -36.52 13.97
CA ASN A 151 6.86 -37.25 15.18
C ASN A 151 6.00 -38.51 14.86
N PRO A 152 4.86 -38.40 14.15
CA PRO A 152 4.12 -39.57 13.71
C PRO A 152 4.93 -40.47 12.76
N LEU A 153 5.79 -39.90 11.91
CA LEU A 153 6.66 -40.69 11.03
C LEU A 153 7.62 -41.61 11.81
N ILE A 154 8.22 -41.10 12.89
CA ILE A 154 9.07 -41.90 13.80
C ILE A 154 8.24 -43.03 14.44
N SER A 155 7.01 -42.73 14.86
CA SER A 155 6.09 -43.73 15.43
C SER A 155 5.79 -44.86 14.43
N ILE A 156 5.35 -44.51 13.21
CA ILE A 156 5.07 -45.47 12.14
C ILE A 156 6.31 -46.33 11.85
N SER A 157 7.46 -45.69 11.67
CA SER A 157 8.73 -46.39 11.38
C SER A 157 9.14 -47.32 12.51
N GLY A 158 8.93 -46.91 13.77
CA GLY A 158 9.23 -47.68 14.96
C GLY A 158 8.36 -48.94 15.08
N PHE A 159 7.04 -48.80 14.94
CA PHE A 159 6.10 -49.92 14.99
C PHE A 159 6.26 -50.87 13.81
N ALA A 160 6.38 -50.35 12.57
CA ALA A 160 6.60 -51.18 11.39
C ALA A 160 7.89 -52.00 11.48
N ARG A 161 8.99 -51.39 11.96
CA ARG A 161 10.27 -52.09 12.15
C ARG A 161 10.18 -53.17 13.22
N ARG A 162 9.45 -52.92 14.31
CA ARG A 162 9.20 -53.89 15.37
C ARG A 162 8.44 -55.10 14.85
N LEU A 163 7.36 -54.88 14.10
CA LEU A 163 6.60 -55.95 13.43
C LEU A 163 7.48 -56.77 12.48
N ASN A 164 8.28 -56.12 11.64
CA ASN A 164 9.19 -56.81 10.71
C ASN A 164 10.26 -57.66 11.43
N GLN A 165 10.63 -57.31 12.66
CA GLN A 165 11.55 -58.09 13.49
C GLN A 165 10.87 -59.24 14.26
N GLY A 166 9.57 -59.45 14.06
CA GLY A 166 8.77 -60.38 14.86
C GLY A 166 8.65 -59.96 16.33
N LYS A 167 8.84 -58.66 16.62
CA LYS A 167 8.82 -58.11 17.98
C LYS A 167 7.62 -57.20 18.18
N GLY A 168 6.72 -57.56 19.09
CA GLY A 168 5.55 -56.74 19.44
C GLY A 168 4.25 -57.29 18.88
N ASP A 169 3.16 -56.77 19.44
CA ASP A 169 1.80 -57.19 19.11
C ASP A 169 1.31 -56.54 17.81
N VAL A 170 0.69 -57.34 16.94
CA VAL A 170 0.23 -56.91 15.61
C VAL A 170 -0.90 -55.89 15.74
N ASP A 171 -1.86 -56.14 16.62
CA ASP A 171 -3.04 -55.29 16.77
C ASP A 171 -2.65 -53.91 17.32
N THR A 172 -1.88 -53.88 18.41
CA THR A 172 -1.39 -52.63 19.02
C THR A 172 -0.53 -51.81 18.06
N ALA A 173 0.35 -52.47 17.31
CA ALA A 173 1.22 -51.79 16.34
C ALA A 173 0.43 -51.24 15.14
N SER A 174 -0.56 -51.99 14.65
CA SER A 174 -1.44 -51.57 13.56
C SER A 174 -2.26 -50.34 13.96
N GLU A 175 -2.86 -50.36 15.16
CA GLU A 175 -3.62 -49.22 15.70
C GLU A 175 -2.73 -47.97 15.85
N ALA A 176 -1.51 -48.12 16.37
CA ALA A 176 -0.58 -47.01 16.52
C ALA A 176 -0.11 -46.41 15.18
N ILE A 177 0.08 -47.25 14.15
CA ILE A 177 0.42 -46.81 12.79
C ILE A 177 -0.74 -46.03 12.18
N ILE A 178 -1.98 -46.55 12.26
CA ILE A 178 -3.18 -45.89 11.72
C ILE A 178 -3.36 -44.52 12.38
N LYS A 179 -3.35 -44.47 13.71
CA LYS A 179 -3.48 -43.21 14.46
C LYS A 179 -2.41 -42.19 14.07
N SER A 180 -1.16 -42.64 13.91
CA SER A 180 -0.07 -41.75 13.48
C SER A 180 -0.28 -41.23 12.05
N ALA A 181 -0.92 -42.00 11.18
CA ALA A 181 -1.25 -41.56 9.82
C ALA A 181 -2.40 -40.53 9.82
N GLU A 182 -3.44 -40.75 10.64
CA GLU A 182 -4.54 -39.81 10.86
C GLU A 182 -4.02 -38.47 11.43
N ASP A 183 -3.10 -38.52 12.39
CA ASP A 183 -2.46 -37.33 12.95
C ASP A 183 -1.69 -36.53 11.86
N MET A 184 -0.99 -37.22 10.94
CA MET A 184 -0.33 -36.54 9.80
C MET A 184 -1.34 -35.92 8.85
N GLU A 185 -2.45 -36.59 8.57
CA GLU A 185 -3.51 -36.07 7.71
C GLU A 185 -4.11 -34.78 8.28
N LYS A 186 -4.37 -34.77 9.59
CA LYS A 186 -4.84 -33.57 10.29
C LYS A 186 -3.86 -32.41 10.18
N ILE A 187 -2.56 -32.66 10.42
CA ILE A 187 -1.52 -31.63 10.28
C ILE A 187 -1.50 -31.07 8.85
N VAL A 188 -1.57 -31.93 7.82
CA VAL A 188 -1.58 -31.47 6.42
C VAL A 188 -2.83 -30.62 6.13
N HIS A 189 -3.99 -31.01 6.66
CA HIS A 189 -5.23 -30.27 6.49
C HIS A 189 -5.16 -28.87 7.10
N ASP A 190 -4.70 -28.76 8.34
CA ASP A 190 -4.56 -27.49 9.07
C ASP A 190 -3.64 -26.50 8.30
N VAL A 191 -2.58 -27.03 7.66
CA VAL A 191 -1.64 -26.25 6.85
C VAL A 191 -2.27 -25.78 5.53
N LEU A 192 -3.03 -26.66 4.86
CA LEU A 192 -3.68 -26.32 3.60
C LEU A 192 -4.76 -25.24 3.80
N ASP A 193 -5.49 -25.28 4.91
CA ASP A 193 -6.47 -24.25 5.25
C ASP A 193 -5.83 -22.87 5.50
N PHE A 194 -4.63 -22.83 6.09
CA PHE A 194 -3.88 -21.58 6.23
C PHE A 194 -3.45 -20.98 4.88
N SER A 195 -3.24 -21.81 3.86
CA SER A 195 -2.74 -21.37 2.54
C SER A 195 -3.82 -20.94 1.54
N LYS A 196 -5.11 -21.13 1.85
CA LYS A 196 -6.21 -20.63 1.02
C LYS A 196 -6.29 -19.11 1.14
N PRO A 197 -6.38 -18.37 0.02
CA PRO A 197 -6.63 -16.93 0.08
C PRO A 197 -7.97 -16.69 0.78
N HIS A 198 -7.93 -16.05 1.95
CA HIS A 198 -9.14 -15.57 2.61
C HIS A 198 -9.71 -14.42 1.79
N ASN A 199 -10.66 -14.73 0.91
CA ASN A 199 -11.56 -13.72 0.38
C ASN A 199 -12.42 -13.25 1.54
N MET A 200 -12.00 -12.18 2.22
CA MET A 200 -12.85 -11.49 3.18
C MET A 200 -13.98 -10.81 2.42
N ASP A 201 -15.10 -11.53 2.30
CA ASP A 201 -16.35 -11.00 1.80
C ASP A 201 -17.00 -10.24 2.95
N PHE A 202 -16.62 -8.97 3.12
CA PHE A 202 -17.20 -8.10 4.14
C PHE A 202 -18.69 -7.91 3.84
N ARG A 203 -19.53 -8.46 4.72
CA ARG A 203 -20.99 -8.26 4.70
C ARG A 203 -21.38 -7.48 5.94
N GLU A 204 -22.28 -6.50 5.77
CA GLU A 204 -22.93 -5.87 6.92
C GLU A 204 -23.85 -6.92 7.58
N THR A 205 -23.38 -7.52 8.66
CA THR A 205 -24.18 -8.37 9.55
C THR A 205 -24.35 -7.68 10.91
N GLY A 206 -25.54 -7.79 11.48
CA GLY A 206 -25.80 -7.28 12.83
C GLY A 206 -25.01 -8.08 13.86
N ILE A 207 -24.43 -7.41 14.85
CA ILE A 207 -23.69 -8.07 15.95
C ILE A 207 -24.53 -9.16 16.64
N THR A 208 -25.85 -8.96 16.73
CA THR A 208 -26.78 -9.93 17.34
C THR A 208 -26.87 -11.23 16.52
N ASP A 209 -26.74 -11.15 15.20
CA ASP A 209 -26.80 -12.32 14.31
C ASP A 209 -25.54 -13.19 14.49
N VAL A 210 -24.37 -12.54 14.59
CA VAL A 210 -23.09 -13.21 14.85
C VAL A 210 -23.06 -13.88 16.22
N ILE A 211 -23.61 -13.23 17.25
CA ILE A 211 -23.67 -13.80 18.60
C ILE A 211 -24.57 -15.04 18.65
N ASN A 212 -25.70 -15.04 17.96
CA ASN A 212 -26.59 -16.19 17.93
C ASN A 212 -25.98 -17.37 17.15
N GLU A 213 -25.23 -17.11 16.07
CA GLU A 213 -24.55 -18.14 15.28
C GLU A 213 -23.44 -18.87 16.05
N VAL A 214 -22.77 -18.20 17.00
CA VAL A 214 -21.70 -18.79 17.83
C VAL A 214 -22.24 -19.57 19.03
N LEU A 215 -23.51 -19.35 19.40
CA LEU A 215 -24.14 -19.95 20.59
C LEU A 215 -25.02 -21.18 20.27
N GLU A 216 -25.17 -21.55 19.00
CA GLU A 216 -25.68 -22.87 18.56
C GLU A 216 -24.56 -23.90 18.44
#